data_AF-A0A511SZN7-F1
#
_entry.id   AF-A0A511SZN7-F1
#
_cell.length_a   1.000
_cell.length_b   1.000
_cell.length_c   1.000
_cell.angle_alpha   90.00
_cell.angle_beta   90.00
_cell.angle_gamma   90.00
#
_symmetry.space_group_name_H-M   'P 1'
#
loop_
_entity.id
_entity.type
_entity.pdbx_description
1 polymer ?
#
loop_
_entity_poly.entity_id
_entity_poly.type
_entity_poly.pdbx_seq_one_letter_code
_entity_poly.pdbx_strand_id
1 'polypeptide(L)'
;MSLSDRAVWRAKGWVGLGSLKTVSSAVNDDCSGLTQLAYRRPGLSLMPSLTLPGENGVKAIYRKAGSLGALRQTPKPGDLVFFRETLDRNKDGRRNDGLTHIGIVEKVGKDGTVTFVHRAGGGVKRGRFNQARPEVHKDEKGRVVNDWLRRREKRQRAYLAGELVAGFASVDDSWKAPVTASRTQR
;
A
#
# COMPACT_ATOMS: atom_id res chain seq x y z
N MET A 1 -10.92 -6.92 -18.35
CA MET A 1 -9.89 -6.40 -17.42
C MET A 1 -10.37 -6.60 -16.00
N SER A 2 -9.62 -7.33 -15.17
CA SER A 2 -9.99 -7.59 -13.77
C SER A 2 -9.94 -6.32 -12.92
N LEU A 3 -10.46 -6.38 -11.68
CA LEU A 3 -10.37 -5.28 -10.71
C LEU A 3 -8.90 -4.93 -10.42
N SER A 4 -8.09 -5.95 -10.16
CA SER A 4 -6.65 -5.83 -9.88
C SER A 4 -5.90 -5.23 -11.07
N ASP A 5 -6.15 -5.70 -12.29
CA ASP A 5 -5.52 -5.14 -13.50
C ASP A 5 -5.83 -3.65 -13.63
N ARG A 6 -7.09 -3.27 -13.42
CA ARG A 6 -7.54 -1.87 -13.52
C ARG A 6 -6.86 -0.99 -12.48
N ALA A 7 -6.73 -1.47 -11.25
CA ALA A 7 -6.04 -0.76 -10.19
C ALA A 7 -4.55 -0.56 -10.52
N VAL A 8 -3.88 -1.60 -11.02
CA VAL A 8 -2.48 -1.51 -11.47
C VAL A 8 -2.35 -0.51 -12.63
N TRP A 9 -3.21 -0.59 -13.64
CA TRP A 9 -3.18 0.32 -14.79
C TRP A 9 -3.34 1.79 -14.37
N ARG A 10 -4.30 2.08 -13.48
CA ARG A 10 -4.50 3.43 -12.92
C ARG A 10 -3.26 3.91 -12.16
N ALA A 11 -2.76 3.09 -11.23
CA ALA A 11 -1.60 3.45 -10.42
C ALA A 11 -0.37 3.73 -11.30
N LYS A 12 -0.13 2.91 -12.32
CA LYS A 12 0.94 3.13 -13.31
C LYS A 12 0.80 4.47 -14.03
N GLY A 13 -0.42 4.84 -14.43
CA GLY A 13 -0.71 6.10 -15.11
C GLY A 13 -0.46 7.34 -14.23
N TRP A 14 -0.39 7.18 -12.92
CA TRP A 14 -0.12 8.28 -11.98
C TRP A 14 1.35 8.41 -11.59
N VAL A 15 2.22 7.49 -11.98
CA VAL A 15 3.65 7.59 -11.68
C VAL A 15 4.22 8.87 -12.29
N GLY A 16 4.89 9.67 -11.47
CA GLY A 16 5.42 10.98 -11.85
C GLY A 16 4.55 12.16 -11.40
N LEU A 17 3.30 11.93 -11.00
CA LEU A 17 2.45 13.00 -10.46
C LEU A 17 2.93 13.44 -9.08
N GLY A 18 3.07 14.77 -8.88
CA GLY A 18 3.38 15.35 -7.57
C GLY A 18 2.19 15.39 -6.60
N SER A 19 0.96 15.41 -7.13
CA SER A 19 -0.26 15.37 -6.34
C SER A 19 -1.31 14.46 -6.98
N LEU A 20 -2.09 13.73 -6.19
CA LEU A 20 -3.25 12.97 -6.62
C LEU A 20 -4.46 13.89 -6.80
N LYS A 21 -4.42 15.12 -6.27
CA LYS A 21 -5.47 16.13 -6.48
C LYS A 21 -5.64 16.49 -7.95
N THR A 22 -4.62 16.28 -8.78
CA THR A 22 -4.72 16.43 -10.25
C THR A 22 -5.58 15.35 -10.90
N VAL A 23 -5.80 14.22 -10.21
CA VAL A 23 -6.66 13.11 -10.64
C VAL A 23 -8.01 13.16 -9.93
N SER A 24 -8.03 13.37 -8.62
CA SER A 24 -9.25 13.47 -7.82
C SER A 24 -8.99 14.12 -6.47
N SER A 25 -9.89 15.01 -6.04
CA SER A 25 -9.93 15.58 -4.69
C SER A 25 -10.71 14.73 -3.68
N ALA A 26 -11.29 13.60 -4.10
CA ALA A 26 -12.16 12.78 -3.27
C ALA A 26 -11.41 11.87 -2.27
N VAL A 27 -10.09 11.85 -2.32
CA VAL A 27 -9.23 11.05 -1.43
C VAL A 27 -8.12 11.94 -0.87
N ASN A 28 -7.55 11.53 0.26
CA ASN A 28 -6.38 12.19 0.80
C ASN A 28 -5.20 12.13 -0.18
N ASP A 29 -4.37 13.16 -0.14
CA ASP A 29 -3.19 13.25 -0.98
C ASP A 29 -2.01 12.49 -0.34
N ASP A 30 -2.21 11.19 -0.07
CA ASP A 30 -1.28 10.29 0.66
C ASP A 30 -1.24 8.85 0.11
N CYS A 31 -0.45 7.98 0.73
CA CYS A 31 -0.29 6.58 0.30
C CYS A 31 -1.60 5.77 0.35
N SER A 32 -2.43 6.00 1.36
CA SER A 32 -3.73 5.34 1.48
C SER A 32 -4.71 5.87 0.43
N GLY A 33 -4.71 7.16 0.14
CA GLY A 33 -5.54 7.77 -0.90
C GLY A 33 -5.20 7.26 -2.29
N LEU A 34 -3.92 7.02 -2.60
CA LEU A 34 -3.51 6.37 -3.84
C LEU A 34 -4.19 5.01 -4.00
N THR A 35 -4.15 4.17 -2.96
CA THR A 35 -4.74 2.83 -3.02
C THR A 35 -6.26 2.87 -3.17
N GLN A 36 -6.93 3.76 -2.43
CA GLN A 36 -8.37 3.98 -2.53
C GLN A 36 -8.78 4.42 -3.92
N LEU A 37 -8.04 5.37 -4.53
CA LEU A 37 -8.35 5.88 -5.85
C LEU A 37 -8.13 4.82 -6.94
N ALA A 38 -7.07 4.02 -6.84
CA ALA A 38 -6.78 2.97 -7.81
C ALA A 38 -7.90 1.93 -7.85
N TYR A 39 -8.37 1.50 -6.68
CA TYR A 39 -9.44 0.52 -6.53
C TYR A 39 -10.86 1.11 -6.61
N ARG A 40 -11.00 2.43 -6.80
CA ARG A 40 -12.31 3.10 -6.82
C ARG A 40 -13.24 2.50 -7.88
N ARG A 41 -14.36 1.97 -7.41
CA ARG A 41 -15.47 1.42 -8.20
C ARG A 41 -16.76 1.60 -7.40
N PRO A 42 -17.93 1.79 -8.04
CA PRO A 42 -19.20 1.81 -7.33
C PRO A 42 -19.35 0.63 -6.36
N GLY A 43 -19.73 0.94 -5.12
CA GLY A 43 -19.94 -0.04 -4.05
C GLY A 43 -18.68 -0.59 -3.37
N LEU A 44 -17.47 -0.35 -3.89
CA LEU A 44 -16.21 -0.84 -3.31
C LEU A 44 -15.50 0.28 -2.54
N SER A 45 -15.13 -0.01 -1.28
CA SER A 45 -14.31 0.88 -0.45
C SER A 45 -13.19 0.11 0.21
N LEU A 46 -11.96 0.63 0.19
CA LEU A 46 -10.86 0.05 0.97
C LEU A 46 -10.96 0.42 2.45
N MET A 47 -11.52 1.58 2.76
CA MET A 47 -11.70 2.00 4.15
C MET A 47 -12.82 1.17 4.80
N PRO A 48 -12.67 0.80 6.10
CA PRO A 48 -13.77 0.28 6.88
C PRO A 48 -14.79 1.39 7.17
N SER A 49 -16.04 1.01 7.46
CA SER A 49 -17.10 1.96 7.84
C SER A 49 -16.81 2.69 9.15
N LEU A 50 -15.98 2.09 10.01
CA LEU A 50 -15.51 2.68 11.26
C LEU A 50 -14.00 2.49 11.41
N THR A 51 -13.30 3.58 11.64
CA THR A 51 -11.88 3.61 12.04
C THR A 51 -11.77 3.62 13.56
N LEU A 52 -10.84 2.86 14.12
CA LEU A 52 -10.61 2.84 15.57
C LEU A 52 -9.84 4.08 16.04
N PRO A 53 -9.98 4.51 17.31
CA PRO A 53 -9.20 5.61 17.87
C PRO A 53 -7.68 5.40 17.64
N GLY A 54 -7.01 6.42 17.09
CA GLY A 54 -5.56 6.40 16.81
C GLY A 54 -5.14 5.63 15.53
N GLU A 55 -6.07 4.94 14.86
CA GLU A 55 -5.82 4.21 13.63
C GLU A 55 -5.50 5.17 12.46
N ASN A 56 -4.52 4.84 11.62
CA ASN A 56 -4.34 5.52 10.33
C ASN A 56 -5.04 4.73 9.21
N GLY A 57 -5.17 5.34 8.04
CA GLY A 57 -5.76 4.67 6.87
C GLY A 57 -5.10 3.34 6.54
N VAL A 58 -3.78 3.22 6.70
CA VAL A 58 -3.03 1.97 6.43
C VAL A 58 -3.45 0.85 7.39
N LYS A 59 -3.47 1.12 8.70
CA LYS A 59 -3.93 0.18 9.74
C LYS A 59 -5.39 -0.20 9.54
N ALA A 60 -6.24 0.77 9.23
CA ALA A 60 -7.66 0.55 8.99
C ALA A 60 -7.91 -0.37 7.78
N ILE A 61 -7.19 -0.14 6.68
CA ILE A 61 -7.25 -0.99 5.48
C ILE A 61 -6.73 -2.41 5.80
N TYR A 62 -5.61 -2.52 6.51
CA TYR A 62 -5.04 -3.81 6.89
C TYR A 62 -5.97 -4.63 7.80
N ARG A 63 -6.57 -3.98 8.80
CA ARG A 63 -7.56 -4.61 9.68
C ARG A 63 -8.77 -5.10 8.91
N LYS A 64 -9.30 -4.28 7.99
CA LYS A 64 -10.40 -4.69 7.10
C LYS A 64 -10.00 -5.90 6.24
N ALA A 65 -8.80 -5.89 5.65
CA ALA A 65 -8.29 -7.03 4.90
C ALA A 65 -8.25 -8.31 5.75
N GLY A 66 -7.83 -8.20 7.01
CA GLY A 66 -7.86 -9.29 7.99
C GLY A 66 -9.28 -9.83 8.23
N SER A 67 -10.25 -8.94 8.48
CA SER A 67 -11.64 -9.37 8.68
C SER A 67 -12.30 -10.00 7.45
N LEU A 68 -11.79 -9.70 6.25
CA LEU A 68 -12.25 -10.28 4.99
C LEU A 68 -11.51 -11.57 4.62
N GLY A 69 -10.51 -12.00 5.40
CA GLY A 69 -9.66 -13.13 5.03
C GLY A 69 -8.78 -12.87 3.80
N ALA A 70 -8.57 -11.61 3.45
CA ALA A 70 -7.89 -11.20 2.21
C ALA A 70 -6.37 -11.05 2.36
N LEU A 71 -5.82 -11.26 3.56
CA LEU A 71 -4.39 -11.18 3.82
C LEU A 71 -3.63 -12.30 3.08
N ARG A 72 -2.44 -11.97 2.57
CA ARG A 72 -1.60 -12.90 1.80
C ARG A 72 -0.16 -12.88 2.30
N GLN A 73 0.48 -14.04 2.18
CA GLN A 73 1.92 -14.20 2.42
C GLN A 73 2.76 -13.90 1.17
N THR A 74 2.22 -14.21 -0.02
CA THR A 74 2.92 -14.03 -1.29
C THR A 74 2.23 -12.96 -2.15
N PRO A 75 3.00 -12.01 -2.72
CA PRO A 75 2.46 -10.92 -3.51
C PRO A 75 2.07 -11.37 -4.91
N LYS A 76 0.97 -10.82 -5.42
CA LYS A 76 0.55 -10.87 -6.81
C LYS A 76 0.35 -9.46 -7.36
N PRO A 77 0.45 -9.25 -8.69
CA PRO A 77 0.05 -8.00 -9.32
C PRO A 77 -1.36 -7.58 -8.88
N GLY A 78 -1.49 -6.33 -8.43
CA GLY A 78 -2.70 -5.76 -7.86
C GLY A 78 -2.78 -5.83 -6.34
N ASP A 79 -2.11 -6.77 -5.67
CA ASP A 79 -2.19 -6.83 -4.21
C ASP A 79 -1.74 -5.51 -3.56
N LEU A 80 -2.35 -5.18 -2.44
CA LEU A 80 -1.84 -4.15 -1.54
C LEU A 80 -0.59 -4.69 -0.86
N VAL A 81 0.46 -3.86 -0.75
CA VAL A 81 1.63 -4.14 0.07
C VAL A 81 1.66 -3.18 1.24
N PHE A 82 1.88 -3.71 2.45
CA PHE A 82 1.93 -2.94 3.68
C PHE A 82 3.35 -2.90 4.22
N PHE A 83 3.76 -1.74 4.73
CA PHE A 83 5.06 -1.55 5.34
C PHE A 83 4.93 -1.03 6.78
N ARG A 84 5.78 -1.56 7.64
CA ARG A 84 5.91 -1.10 9.03
C ARG A 84 6.95 0.02 9.15
N GLU A 85 6.73 0.90 10.12
CA GLU A 85 7.75 1.81 10.64
C GLU A 85 8.50 2.67 9.59
N THR A 86 7.85 3.03 8.49
CA THR A 86 8.42 3.93 7.47
C THR A 86 8.44 5.39 7.92
N LEU A 87 7.71 5.72 8.99
CA LEU A 87 7.60 7.05 9.60
C LEU A 87 7.66 6.91 11.13
N ASP A 88 8.19 7.94 11.80
CA ASP A 88 8.03 8.17 13.25
C ASP A 88 6.80 9.07 13.46
N ARG A 89 5.63 8.45 13.66
CA ARG A 89 4.32 9.14 13.64
C ARG A 89 4.00 9.79 14.97
N ASN A 90 4.28 9.13 16.09
CA ASN A 90 4.09 9.70 17.42
C ASN A 90 5.22 10.66 17.84
N LYS A 91 6.28 10.78 17.01
CA LYS A 91 7.47 11.61 17.24
C LYS A 91 8.21 11.23 18.52
N ASP A 92 8.09 9.99 18.97
CA ASP A 92 8.74 9.50 20.19
C ASP A 92 10.16 8.99 19.93
N GLY A 93 10.60 8.96 18.66
CA GLY A 93 11.92 8.48 18.24
C GLY A 93 12.07 6.96 18.30
N ARG A 94 11.00 6.20 18.59
CA ARG A 94 10.98 4.75 18.74
C ARG A 94 10.31 4.07 17.53
N ARG A 95 10.43 2.74 17.50
CA ARG A 95 9.93 1.87 16.43
C ARG A 95 8.69 1.13 16.90
N ASN A 96 7.59 1.86 17.07
CA ASN A 96 6.34 1.32 17.61
C ASN A 96 5.09 1.84 16.89
N ASP A 97 5.24 2.58 15.79
CA ASP A 97 4.11 3.11 15.04
C ASP A 97 3.34 2.04 14.25
N GLY A 98 3.89 0.83 14.10
CA GLY A 98 3.28 -0.28 13.36
C GLY A 98 3.18 0.01 11.86
N LEU A 99 2.04 -0.31 11.25
CA LEU A 99 1.80 -0.06 9.83
C LEU A 99 1.68 1.43 9.52
N THR A 100 2.54 1.92 8.64
CA THR A 100 2.70 3.36 8.37
C THR A 100 2.70 3.68 6.89
N HIS A 101 2.82 2.69 6.01
CA HIS A 101 2.83 2.93 4.57
C HIS A 101 2.23 1.78 3.78
N ILE A 102 1.66 2.11 2.62
CA ILE A 102 0.97 1.18 1.73
C ILE A 102 1.29 1.49 0.27
N GLY A 103 1.26 0.47 -0.58
CA GLY A 103 1.37 0.60 -2.03
C GLY A 103 0.58 -0.48 -2.75
N ILE A 104 0.61 -0.44 -4.09
CA ILE A 104 0.00 -1.44 -4.96
C ILE A 104 1.12 -2.18 -5.69
N VAL A 105 1.12 -3.51 -5.60
CA VAL A 105 2.04 -4.36 -6.36
C VAL A 105 1.75 -4.20 -7.85
N GLU A 106 2.70 -3.64 -8.59
CA GLU A 106 2.61 -3.51 -10.04
C GLU A 106 2.97 -4.83 -10.72
N LYS A 107 4.07 -5.45 -10.29
CA LYS A 107 4.56 -6.72 -10.84
C LYS A 107 5.50 -7.44 -9.89
N VAL A 108 5.62 -8.75 -10.06
CA VAL A 108 6.62 -9.60 -9.39
C VAL A 108 7.55 -10.17 -10.44
N GLY A 109 8.84 -9.87 -10.32
CA GLY A 109 9.88 -10.39 -11.21
C GLY A 109 10.15 -11.87 -10.99
N LYS A 110 10.75 -12.53 -12.00
CA LYS A 110 11.15 -13.95 -11.90
C LYS A 110 12.16 -14.22 -10.78
N ASP A 111 12.93 -13.19 -10.40
CA ASP A 111 13.90 -13.20 -9.30
C ASP A 111 13.28 -12.88 -7.93
N GLY A 112 11.94 -12.81 -7.85
CA GLY A 112 11.19 -12.43 -6.65
C GLY A 112 11.20 -10.93 -6.34
N THR A 113 11.82 -10.10 -7.19
CA THR A 113 11.83 -8.66 -6.98
C THR A 113 10.47 -8.08 -7.33
N VAL A 114 9.79 -7.51 -6.33
CA VAL A 114 8.49 -6.87 -6.48
C VAL A 114 8.68 -5.41 -6.83
N THR A 115 7.99 -4.94 -7.87
CA THR A 115 7.82 -3.51 -8.15
C THR A 115 6.44 -3.09 -7.65
N PHE A 116 6.37 -2.00 -6.91
CA PHE A 116 5.12 -1.46 -6.39
C PHE A 116 5.01 0.04 -6.67
N VAL A 117 3.78 0.52 -6.82
CA VAL A 117 3.47 1.96 -6.93
C VAL A 117 2.98 2.45 -5.58
N HIS A 118 3.53 3.57 -5.15
CA HIS A 118 3.12 4.22 -3.91
C HIS A 118 3.24 5.73 -4.04
N ARG A 119 2.57 6.43 -3.14
CA ARG A 119 2.77 7.85 -2.96
C ARG A 119 3.65 8.09 -1.74
N ALA A 120 4.81 8.72 -1.93
CA ALA A 120 5.72 9.08 -0.84
C ALA A 120 6.69 10.18 -1.26
N GLY A 121 7.07 11.04 -0.31
CA GLY A 121 8.07 12.10 -0.54
C GLY A 121 7.65 13.08 -1.63
N GLY A 122 6.38 13.51 -1.61
CA GLY A 122 5.87 14.56 -2.50
C GLY A 122 5.38 14.10 -3.88
N GLY A 123 5.26 12.79 -4.13
CA GLY A 123 4.70 12.33 -5.40
C GLY A 123 4.45 10.83 -5.47
N VAL A 124 3.86 10.41 -6.58
CA VAL A 124 3.60 9.00 -6.92
C VAL A 124 4.80 8.44 -7.68
N LYS A 125 5.34 7.33 -7.21
CA LYS A 125 6.55 6.72 -7.76
C LYS A 125 6.53 5.20 -7.63
N ARG A 126 7.49 4.57 -8.30
CA ARG A 126 7.78 3.15 -8.15
C ARG A 126 8.83 2.93 -7.08
N GLY A 127 8.64 1.88 -6.29
CA GLY A 127 9.67 1.30 -5.44
C GLY A 127 9.84 -0.18 -5.77
N ARG A 128 10.96 -0.74 -5.33
CA ARG A 128 11.28 -2.17 -5.44
C ARG A 128 11.58 -2.75 -4.08
N PHE A 129 11.22 -4.02 -3.88
CA PHE A 129 11.72 -4.82 -2.77
C PHE A 129 11.86 -6.29 -3.16
N ASN A 130 12.67 -7.03 -2.42
CA ASN A 130 12.82 -8.47 -2.58
C ASN A 130 12.79 -9.13 -1.19
N GLN A 131 11.73 -9.89 -0.90
CA GLN A 131 11.54 -10.51 0.42
C GLN A 131 12.57 -11.60 0.74
N ALA A 132 13.11 -12.26 -0.28
CA ALA A 132 14.16 -13.27 -0.08
C ALA A 132 15.53 -12.63 0.23
N ARG A 133 15.69 -11.34 -0.07
CA ARG A 133 16.93 -10.58 0.13
C ARG A 133 16.62 -9.20 0.72
N PRO A 134 16.04 -9.10 1.92
CA PRO A 134 15.47 -7.85 2.43
C PRO A 134 16.51 -6.76 2.68
N GLU A 135 17.74 -7.15 3.05
CA GLU A 135 18.84 -6.24 3.40
C GLU A 135 19.75 -5.89 2.21
N VAL A 136 19.46 -6.44 1.02
CA VAL A 136 20.31 -6.27 -0.16
C VAL A 136 19.78 -5.13 -1.03
N HIS A 137 20.52 -4.03 -1.13
CA HIS A 137 20.10 -2.92 -2.01
C HIS A 137 20.21 -3.29 -3.50
N LYS A 138 21.35 -3.86 -3.90
CA LYS A 138 21.65 -4.27 -5.27
C LYS A 138 22.12 -5.72 -5.30
N ASP A 139 21.71 -6.47 -6.33
CA ASP A 139 22.24 -7.81 -6.56
C ASP A 139 23.69 -7.79 -7.06
N GLU A 140 24.28 -8.97 -7.22
CA GLU A 140 25.65 -9.17 -7.73
C GLU A 140 25.88 -8.55 -9.12
N LYS A 141 24.80 -8.34 -9.89
CA LYS A 141 24.83 -7.72 -11.23
C LYS A 141 24.60 -6.21 -11.16
N GLY A 142 24.60 -5.62 -9.95
CA GLY A 142 24.39 -4.20 -9.72
C GLY A 142 22.94 -3.73 -9.88
N ARG A 143 21.97 -4.62 -10.10
CA ARG A 143 20.55 -4.27 -10.28
C ARG A 143 19.92 -3.98 -8.93
N VAL A 144 19.19 -2.87 -8.82
CA VAL A 144 18.48 -2.51 -7.58
C VAL A 144 17.33 -3.49 -7.35
N VAL A 145 17.42 -4.25 -6.25
CA VAL A 145 16.40 -5.21 -5.82
C VAL A 145 15.60 -4.72 -4.61
N ASN A 146 16.15 -3.79 -3.83
CA ASN A 146 15.40 -3.06 -2.81
C ASN A 146 15.70 -1.56 -2.90
N ASP A 147 14.66 -0.74 -3.03
CA ASP A 147 14.76 0.71 -2.92
C ASP A 147 14.73 1.15 -1.46
N TRP A 148 15.35 2.29 -1.16
CA TRP A 148 15.26 2.92 0.16
C TRP A 148 13.86 3.46 0.38
N LEU A 149 13.14 2.92 1.36
CA LEU A 149 11.78 3.36 1.68
C LEU A 149 11.76 4.39 2.80
N ARG A 150 12.63 4.22 3.80
CA ARG A 150 12.84 5.19 4.87
C ARG A 150 14.22 5.81 4.73
N ARG A 151 14.27 7.14 4.68
CA ARG A 151 15.51 7.91 4.66
C ARG A 151 16.17 7.90 6.03
N ARG A 152 17.49 8.10 6.07
CA ARG A 152 18.25 8.28 7.31
C ARG A 152 17.79 9.56 8.01
N GLU A 153 17.49 9.47 9.30
CA GLU A 153 17.06 10.58 10.14
C GLU A 153 17.87 10.60 11.43
N LYS A 154 18.65 11.65 11.67
CA LYS A 154 19.50 11.84 12.87
C LYS A 154 20.26 10.55 13.27
N ARG A 155 19.78 9.86 14.32
CA ARG A 155 20.36 8.65 14.93
C ARG A 155 19.84 7.33 14.32
N GLN A 156 18.91 7.38 13.37
CA GLN A 156 18.33 6.21 12.74
C GLN A 156 18.90 6.02 11.33
N ARG A 157 19.36 4.79 11.03
CA ARG A 157 19.82 4.43 9.68
C ARG A 157 18.67 4.48 8.66
N ALA A 158 19.01 4.54 7.38
CA ALA A 158 18.04 4.31 6.31
C ALA A 158 17.63 2.82 6.28
N TYR A 159 16.42 2.55 5.78
CA TYR A 159 15.89 1.19 5.66
C TYR A 159 15.42 0.92 4.23
N LEU A 160 15.78 -0.26 3.77
CA LEU A 160 15.33 -0.81 2.49
C LEU A 160 13.88 -1.25 2.61
N ALA A 161 13.14 -1.14 1.51
CA ALA A 161 11.74 -1.53 1.45
C ALA A 161 11.52 -2.98 1.89
N GLY A 162 12.43 -3.90 1.53
CA GLY A 162 12.36 -5.33 1.91
C GLY A 162 12.40 -5.57 3.41
N GLU A 163 13.17 -4.79 4.17
CA GLU A 163 13.25 -4.88 5.64
C GLU A 163 11.92 -4.49 6.33
N LEU A 164 11.14 -3.66 5.65
CA LEU A 164 9.93 -3.04 6.19
C LEU A 164 8.64 -3.71 5.74
N VAL A 165 8.69 -4.72 4.86
CA VAL A 165 7.47 -5.43 4.42
C VAL A 165 6.79 -6.08 5.61
N ALA A 166 5.50 -5.80 5.78
CA ALA A 166 4.68 -6.32 6.87
C ALA A 166 3.59 -7.30 6.38
N GLY A 167 3.31 -7.34 5.09
CA GLY A 167 2.39 -8.31 4.49
C GLY A 167 1.68 -7.75 3.26
N PHE A 168 0.77 -8.55 2.71
CA PHE A 168 0.00 -8.23 1.52
C PHE A 168 -1.50 -8.45 1.74
N ALA A 169 -2.32 -7.86 0.88
CA ALA A 169 -3.74 -8.20 0.80
C ALA A 169 -4.25 -8.20 -0.64
N SER A 170 -5.05 -9.19 -1.01
CA SER A 170 -5.83 -9.14 -2.24
C SER A 170 -7.01 -8.18 -2.09
N VAL A 171 -7.42 -7.60 -3.22
CA VAL A 171 -8.65 -6.81 -3.30
C VAL A 171 -9.56 -7.42 -4.36
N ASP A 172 -10.75 -7.82 -3.92
CA ASP A 172 -11.79 -8.44 -4.73
C ASP A 172 -13.17 -7.91 -4.32
N ASP A 173 -14.23 -8.57 -4.78
CA ASP A 173 -15.60 -8.13 -4.55
C ASP A 173 -16.05 -8.23 -3.08
N SER A 174 -15.34 -8.96 -2.21
CA SER A 174 -15.61 -8.98 -0.76
C SER A 174 -15.41 -7.62 -0.08
N TRP A 175 -14.69 -6.70 -0.73
CA TRP A 175 -14.43 -5.35 -0.24
C TRP A 175 -15.61 -4.39 -0.45
N LYS A 176 -16.66 -4.83 -1.15
CA LYS A 176 -17.88 -4.06 -1.32
C LYS A 176 -18.58 -3.89 0.03
N ALA A 177 -19.20 -2.73 0.24
CA ALA A 177 -20.11 -2.59 1.35
C ALA A 177 -21.24 -3.62 1.20
N PRO A 178 -21.69 -4.27 2.29
CA PRO A 178 -22.88 -5.11 2.21
C PRO A 178 -24.02 -4.25 1.66
N VAL A 179 -24.70 -4.76 0.63
CA VAL A 179 -25.93 -4.13 0.14
C VAL A 179 -26.89 -4.19 1.30
N THR A 180 -27.18 -3.05 1.93
CA THR A 180 -28.25 -2.97 2.91
C THR A 180 -29.52 -3.36 2.16
N ALA A 181 -30.02 -4.56 2.39
CA ALA A 181 -31.35 -4.93 1.93
C ALA A 181 -32.29 -3.90 2.55
N SER A 182 -32.85 -3.02 1.72
CA SER A 182 -33.92 -2.14 2.14
C SER A 182 -35.02 -3.04 2.70
N ARG A 183 -35.17 -3.06 4.02
CA ARG A 183 -36.38 -3.57 4.66
C ARG A 183 -37.50 -2.65 4.18
N THR A 184 -38.16 -3.05 3.11
CA THR A 184 -39.48 -2.56 2.77
C THR A 184 -40.40 -3.01 3.89
N GLN A 185 -40.66 -2.11 4.84
CA GLN A 185 -41.85 -2.24 5.69
C GLN A 185 -43.05 -2.20 4.75
N ARG A 186 -43.78 -3.31 4.70
CA ARG A 186 -45.19 -3.35 4.32
C ARG A 186 -46.03 -3.22 5.57
#